data_AF-A0A2V9VBL6-F1
#
_entry.id   AF-A0A2V9VBL6-F1
#
_cell.length_a   1.000
_cell.length_b   1.000
_cell.length_c   1.000
_cell.angle_alpha   90.00
_cell.angle_beta   90.00
_cell.angle_gamma   90.00
#
_symmetry.space_group_name_H-M   'P 1'
#
loop_
_entity.id
_entity.type
_entity.pdbx_description
1 polymer ?
#
loop_
_entity_poly.entity_id
_entity_poly.type
_entity_poly.pdbx_seq_one_letter_code
_entity_poly.pdbx_strand_id
1 'polypeptide(L)'
;MSTLKDLNAAGISNLLAIDQEYAAPKCVSENCLQQDFAGECKRSLQDPEEFWGDYALRFLWSKPWTKVLEWDGMHHQWFLGAKTNITLNALDRHANSDRCNRAAFIWLGEDGSERIITYGQLYRQVCRFANGLKSLHVRKGDRVVI
;
A
#
# COMPACT_ATOMS: atom_id res chain seq x y z
N MET A 1 12.89 50.10 -12.45
CA MET A 1 13.16 48.76 -11.87
C MET A 1 12.35 48.58 -10.57
N SER A 2 11.01 48.64 -10.61
CA SER A 2 10.18 48.47 -9.38
C SER A 2 8.70 48.16 -9.68
N THR A 3 8.41 47.33 -10.68
CA THR A 3 7.01 47.00 -11.07
C THR A 3 6.80 45.51 -11.30
N LEU A 4 7.53 44.67 -10.55
CA LEU A 4 7.37 43.20 -10.55
C LEU A 4 7.18 42.59 -9.14
N LYS A 5 7.00 43.41 -8.10
CA LYS A 5 6.79 42.90 -6.72
C LYS A 5 5.31 42.75 -6.31
N ASP A 6 4.38 43.34 -7.05
CA ASP A 6 2.97 43.43 -6.61
C ASP A 6 2.00 42.47 -7.32
N LEU A 7 2.52 41.57 -8.16
CA LEU A 7 1.68 40.66 -8.97
C LEU A 7 1.43 39.27 -8.34
N ASN A 8 1.88 38.98 -7.11
CA ASN A 8 1.81 37.58 -6.64
C ASN A 8 1.59 37.34 -5.13
N ALA A 9 0.91 38.24 -4.42
CA ALA A 9 0.44 37.97 -3.06
C ALA A 9 -1.07 37.71 -2.98
N ALA A 10 -1.88 38.37 -3.81
CA ALA A 10 -3.35 38.27 -3.78
C ALA A 10 -3.94 37.14 -4.66
N GLY A 11 -3.17 36.58 -5.61
CA GLY A 11 -3.66 35.55 -6.53
C GLY A 11 -3.65 34.14 -5.95
N ILE A 12 -2.65 33.82 -5.13
CA ILE A 12 -2.48 32.49 -4.51
C ILE A 12 -3.10 32.43 -3.10
N SER A 13 -3.34 33.59 -2.46
CA SER A 13 -3.98 33.65 -1.13
C SER A 13 -5.38 33.01 -1.12
N ASN A 14 -6.13 33.12 -2.22
CA ASN A 14 -7.43 32.45 -2.37
C ASN A 14 -7.33 30.91 -2.44
N LEU A 15 -6.16 30.36 -2.78
CA LEU A 15 -5.91 28.91 -2.75
C LEU A 15 -5.48 28.41 -1.36
N LEU A 16 -5.08 29.32 -0.47
CA LEU A 16 -4.69 29.03 0.91
C LEU A 16 -5.86 29.20 1.90
N ALA A 17 -6.90 29.94 1.51
CA ALA A 17 -8.14 30.07 2.25
C ALA A 17 -9.09 28.91 1.88
N ILE A 18 -8.91 27.75 2.51
CA ILE A 18 -9.92 26.70 2.48
C ILE A 18 -11.01 27.12 3.48
N ASP A 19 -12.00 27.87 3.02
CA ASP A 19 -13.09 28.39 3.86
C ASP A 19 -14.21 27.36 4.14
N GLN A 20 -14.16 26.19 3.51
CA GLN A 20 -15.18 25.15 3.66
C GLN A 20 -14.58 23.80 4.02
N GLU A 21 -14.85 23.36 5.24
CA GLU A 21 -14.69 21.97 5.65
C GLU A 21 -15.93 21.17 5.21
N TYR A 22 -15.70 20.09 4.47
CA TYR A 22 -16.76 19.15 4.09
C TYR A 22 -16.68 17.92 5.00
N ALA A 23 -17.66 17.75 5.88
CA ALA A 23 -17.77 16.56 6.69
C ALA A 23 -18.02 15.32 5.81
N ALA A 24 -17.39 14.20 6.18
CA ALA A 24 -17.65 12.94 5.51
C ALA A 24 -19.14 12.57 5.63
N PRO A 25 -19.79 12.10 4.55
CA PRO A 25 -21.13 11.56 4.65
C PRO A 25 -21.21 10.44 5.70
N LYS A 26 -22.35 10.30 6.39
CA LYS A 26 -22.52 9.32 7.47
C LYS A 26 -22.14 7.89 7.06
N CYS A 27 -22.51 7.49 5.84
CA CYS A 27 -22.18 6.16 5.31
C CYS A 27 -20.67 5.90 5.23
N VAL A 28 -19.85 6.94 5.09
CA VAL A 28 -18.39 6.85 5.07
C VAL A 28 -17.83 6.90 6.49
N SER A 29 -18.29 7.84 7.32
CA SER A 29 -17.78 7.99 8.69
C SER A 29 -18.04 6.77 9.56
N GLU A 30 -19.24 6.17 9.46
CA GLU A 30 -19.61 4.97 10.25
C GLU A 30 -18.78 3.73 9.87
N ASN A 31 -18.37 3.63 8.60
CA ASN A 31 -17.61 2.49 8.08
C ASN A 31 -16.10 2.78 7.97
N CYS A 32 -15.63 3.89 8.54
CA CYS A 32 -14.22 4.23 8.49
C CYS A 32 -13.38 3.18 9.23
N LEU A 33 -12.31 2.72 8.59
CA LEU A 33 -11.36 1.79 9.23
C LEU A 33 -10.59 2.47 10.36
N GLN A 34 -10.31 3.77 10.23
CA GLN A 34 -9.60 4.56 11.22
C GLN A 34 -10.55 5.60 11.83
N GLN A 35 -11.03 5.31 13.03
CA GLN A 35 -12.03 6.14 13.71
C GLN A 35 -11.40 7.35 14.40
N ASP A 36 -10.21 7.19 14.99
CA ASP A 36 -9.47 8.27 15.64
C ASP A 36 -8.19 8.58 14.86
N PHE A 37 -8.27 9.51 13.91
CA PHE A 37 -7.10 9.91 13.12
C PHE A 37 -6.07 10.69 13.96
N ALA A 38 -6.53 11.64 14.79
CA ALA A 38 -5.65 12.49 15.58
C ALA A 38 -4.88 11.68 16.63
N GLY A 39 -5.53 10.70 17.26
CA GLY A 39 -4.92 9.75 18.19
C GLY A 39 -3.83 8.91 17.53
N GLU A 40 -4.09 8.31 16.37
CA GLU A 40 -3.05 7.52 15.67
C GLU A 40 -1.89 8.38 15.19
N CYS A 41 -2.15 9.61 14.69
CA CYS A 41 -1.08 10.52 14.33
C CYS A 41 -0.18 10.80 15.53
N LYS A 42 -0.77 11.11 16.69
CA LYS A 42 -0.02 11.31 17.93
C LYS A 42 0.76 10.06 18.31
N ARG A 43 0.14 8.88 18.26
CA ARG A 43 0.78 7.60 18.60
C ARG A 43 1.97 7.29 17.69
N SER A 44 1.80 7.47 16.38
CA SER A 44 2.86 7.24 15.38
C SER A 44 4.09 8.13 15.58
N LEU A 45 3.90 9.32 16.17
CA LEU A 45 4.98 10.26 16.47
C LEU A 45 5.64 9.99 17.83
N GLN A 46 4.88 9.50 18.81
CA GLN A 46 5.36 9.26 20.17
C GLN A 46 6.17 7.97 20.28
N ASP A 47 5.68 6.88 19.69
CA ASP A 47 6.39 5.60 19.61
C ASP A 47 6.22 4.98 18.22
N PRO A 48 7.09 5.34 17.26
CA PRO A 48 7.00 4.82 15.90
C PRO A 48 7.29 3.32 15.83
N GLU A 49 8.14 2.77 16.70
CA GLU A 49 8.47 1.34 16.66
C GLU A 49 7.29 0.50 17.12
N GLU A 50 6.64 0.85 18.23
CA GLU A 50 5.43 0.16 18.68
C GLU A 50 4.30 0.32 17.66
N PHE A 51 4.06 1.54 17.18
CA PHE A 51 3.01 1.82 16.19
C PHE A 51 3.18 0.98 14.92
N TRP A 52 4.35 1.04 14.28
CA TRP A 52 4.59 0.30 13.04
C TRP A 52 4.71 -1.20 13.26
N GLY A 53 5.19 -1.63 14.42
CA GLY A 53 5.20 -3.03 14.83
C GLY A 53 3.78 -3.61 14.86
N ASP A 54 2.84 -2.91 15.49
CA ASP A 54 1.43 -3.32 15.57
C ASP A 54 0.76 -3.39 14.20
N TYR A 55 0.99 -2.41 13.34
CA TYR A 55 0.47 -2.45 11.96
C TYR A 55 1.07 -3.62 11.16
N ALA A 56 2.37 -3.90 11.34
CA ALA A 56 3.06 -4.96 10.63
C ALA A 56 2.56 -6.37 10.99
N LEU A 57 1.99 -6.57 12.19
CA LEU A 57 1.37 -7.85 12.60
C LEU A 57 0.19 -8.26 11.72
N ARG A 58 -0.41 -7.33 10.96
CA ARG A 58 -1.51 -7.62 10.02
C ARG A 58 -1.06 -8.34 8.75
N PHE A 59 0.24 -8.44 8.53
CA PHE A 59 0.84 -9.12 7.39
C PHE A 59 1.35 -10.51 7.77
N LEU A 60 1.42 -11.40 6.78
CA LEU A 60 2.05 -12.70 6.93
C LEU A 60 3.56 -12.57 6.73
N TRP A 61 4.30 -13.06 7.71
CA TRP A 61 5.75 -13.11 7.72
C TRP A 61 6.19 -14.57 7.77
N SER A 62 7.09 -14.96 6.89
CA SER A 62 7.73 -16.29 6.97
C SER A 62 8.80 -16.33 8.07
N LYS A 63 9.36 -15.17 8.41
CA LYS A 63 10.14 -14.94 9.63
C LYS A 63 9.81 -13.54 10.15
N PRO A 64 9.33 -13.39 11.39
CA PRO A 64 9.12 -12.08 12.00
C PRO A 64 10.42 -11.28 12.13
N TRP A 65 10.30 -9.95 12.26
CA TRP A 65 11.43 -9.07 12.55
C TRP A 65 11.92 -9.25 13.99
N THR A 66 13.15 -8.83 14.24
CA THR A 66 13.71 -8.70 15.60
C THR A 66 13.69 -7.26 16.10
N LYS A 67 13.64 -6.29 15.19
CA LYS A 67 13.59 -4.85 15.48
C LYS A 67 12.77 -4.14 14.40
N VAL A 68 11.93 -3.17 14.77
CA VAL A 68 11.02 -2.50 13.82
C VAL A 68 11.78 -1.47 13.00
N LEU A 69 12.59 -0.64 13.64
CA LEU A 69 13.36 0.40 12.95
C LEU A 69 14.79 0.46 13.48
N GLU A 70 15.75 0.54 12.57
CA GLU A 70 17.12 0.97 12.87
C GLU A 70 17.45 2.17 12.02
N TRP A 71 17.84 3.27 12.67
CA TRP A 71 18.15 4.53 12.01
C TRP A 71 19.38 5.18 12.63
N ASP A 72 20.34 5.57 11.79
CA ASP A 72 21.60 6.24 12.17
C ASP A 72 21.66 7.71 11.74
N GLY A 73 20.56 8.28 11.22
CA GLY A 73 20.49 9.61 10.64
C GLY A 73 20.64 9.65 9.11
N MET A 74 21.35 8.71 8.50
CA MET A 74 21.61 8.64 7.05
C MET A 74 20.89 7.46 6.39
N HIS A 75 20.91 6.30 7.04
CA HIS A 75 20.35 5.03 6.59
C HIS A 75 19.25 4.60 7.55
N HIS A 76 18.15 4.11 6.99
CA HIS A 76 17.06 3.52 7.75
C HIS A 76 16.82 2.09 7.26
N GLN A 77 16.65 1.17 8.20
CA GLN A 77 16.25 -0.21 7.95
C GLN A 77 14.99 -0.51 8.74
N TRP A 78 13.98 -1.02 8.05
CA TRP A 78 12.71 -1.41 8.66
C TRP A 78 12.59 -2.93 8.74
N PHE A 79 12.00 -3.42 9.83
CA PHE A 79 11.68 -4.83 10.07
C PHE A 79 12.90 -5.74 9.94
N LEU A 80 13.96 -5.43 10.70
CA LEU A 80 15.26 -6.08 10.60
C LEU A 80 15.13 -7.59 10.82
N GLY A 81 15.79 -8.35 9.94
CA GLY A 81 15.82 -9.82 9.99
C GLY A 81 14.53 -10.51 9.54
N ALA A 82 13.48 -9.75 9.22
CA ALA A 82 12.22 -10.30 8.75
C ALA A 82 12.34 -10.92 7.36
N LYS A 83 11.47 -11.88 7.08
CA LYS A 83 11.29 -12.46 5.75
C LYS A 83 9.81 -12.51 5.41
N THR A 84 9.50 -12.06 4.20
CA THR A 84 8.18 -12.17 3.61
C THR A 84 8.28 -12.22 2.08
N ASN A 85 7.15 -12.38 1.41
CA ASN A 85 7.00 -12.25 -0.03
C ASN A 85 5.78 -11.39 -0.32
N ILE A 86 5.87 -10.51 -1.33
CA ILE A 86 4.74 -9.69 -1.74
C ILE A 86 3.55 -10.54 -2.19
N THR A 87 3.77 -11.62 -2.93
CA THR A 87 2.68 -12.51 -3.38
C THR A 87 2.03 -13.22 -2.22
N LEU A 88 2.80 -13.59 -1.18
CA LEU A 88 2.26 -14.22 0.03
C LEU A 88 1.14 -13.37 0.65
N ASN A 89 1.37 -12.06 0.74
CA ASN A 89 0.41 -11.12 1.32
C ASN A 89 -0.65 -10.65 0.32
N ALA A 90 -0.29 -10.42 -0.95
CA ALA A 90 -1.22 -9.87 -1.93
C ALA A 90 -2.13 -10.93 -2.57
N LEU A 91 -1.70 -12.19 -2.60
CA LEU A 91 -2.31 -13.24 -3.40
C LEU A 91 -2.47 -14.55 -2.64
N ASP A 92 -1.38 -15.21 -2.23
CA ASP A 92 -1.42 -16.58 -1.72
C ASP A 92 -2.34 -16.71 -0.50
N ARG A 93 -2.29 -15.76 0.46
CA ARG A 93 -3.16 -15.80 1.64
C ARG A 93 -4.65 -15.71 1.32
N HIS A 94 -5.01 -15.10 0.20
CA HIS A 94 -6.39 -14.95 -0.24
C HIS A 94 -6.82 -16.13 -1.13
N ALA A 95 -5.92 -16.60 -2.00
CA ALA A 95 -6.16 -17.75 -2.85
C ALA A 95 -6.28 -19.06 -2.05
N ASN A 96 -5.59 -19.17 -0.92
CA ASN A 96 -5.63 -20.34 -0.04
C ASN A 96 -6.68 -20.23 1.09
N SER A 97 -7.55 -19.22 1.06
CA SER A 97 -8.65 -19.08 2.03
C SER A 97 -10.00 -19.29 1.35
N ASP A 98 -11.07 -19.17 2.14
CA ASP A 98 -12.45 -19.00 1.70
C ASP A 98 -12.66 -17.92 0.62
N ARG A 99 -11.72 -16.98 0.47
CA ARG A 99 -11.73 -15.92 -0.54
C ARG A 99 -11.20 -16.37 -1.91
N CYS A 100 -10.84 -17.65 -2.09
CA CYS A 100 -10.33 -18.18 -3.34
C CYS A 100 -11.22 -17.82 -4.56
N ASN A 101 -12.54 -17.89 -4.39
CA ASN A 101 -13.52 -17.57 -5.43
C ASN A 101 -13.96 -16.08 -5.44
N ARG A 102 -13.42 -15.25 -4.55
CA ARG A 102 -13.67 -13.80 -4.56
C ARG A 102 -12.91 -13.17 -5.73
N ALA A 103 -13.52 -12.19 -6.40
CA ALA A 103 -12.86 -11.38 -7.41
C ALA A 103 -11.61 -10.71 -6.81
N ALA A 104 -10.46 -10.93 -7.45
CA ALA A 104 -9.19 -10.28 -7.14
C ALA A 104 -9.03 -8.97 -7.92
N PHE A 105 -9.36 -8.99 -9.22
CA PHE A 105 -9.52 -7.78 -10.02
C PHE A 105 -10.59 -7.98 -11.10
N ILE A 106 -11.14 -6.86 -11.55
CA ILE A 106 -12.08 -6.76 -12.65
C ILE A 106 -11.39 -5.96 -13.74
N TRP A 107 -11.18 -6.57 -14.91
CA TRP A 107 -10.61 -5.91 -16.07
C TRP A 107 -11.75 -5.48 -16.99
N LEU A 108 -11.71 -4.21 -17.41
CA LEU A 108 -12.66 -3.61 -18.34
C LEU A 108 -11.90 -3.25 -19.62
N GLY A 109 -12.33 -3.83 -20.72
CA GLY A 109 -11.84 -3.54 -22.06
C GLY A 109 -12.49 -2.28 -22.62
N GLU A 110 -11.78 -1.63 -23.55
CA GLU A 110 -12.29 -0.43 -24.25
C GLU A 110 -13.52 -0.74 -25.10
N ASP A 111 -13.67 -1.99 -25.56
CA ASP A 111 -14.82 -2.51 -26.29
C ASP A 111 -16.03 -2.82 -25.39
N GLY A 112 -15.94 -2.50 -24.09
CA GLY A 112 -16.95 -2.85 -23.10
C GLY A 112 -16.90 -4.30 -22.63
N SER A 113 -15.88 -5.08 -23.03
CA SER A 113 -15.69 -6.43 -22.51
C SER A 113 -15.28 -6.41 -21.03
N GLU A 114 -15.75 -7.39 -20.28
CA GLU A 114 -15.43 -7.53 -18.86
C GLU A 114 -14.78 -8.89 -18.58
N ARG A 115 -13.74 -8.89 -17.76
CA ARG A 115 -13.14 -10.11 -17.21
C ARG A 115 -13.00 -10.00 -15.71
N ILE A 116 -13.72 -10.85 -15.00
CA ILE A 116 -13.57 -11.02 -13.56
C ILE A 116 -12.58 -12.15 -13.31
N ILE A 117 -11.48 -11.84 -12.63
CA ILE A 117 -10.47 -12.81 -12.25
C ILE A 117 -10.52 -13.01 -10.74
N THR A 118 -10.81 -14.23 -10.30
CA THR A 118 -10.81 -14.63 -8.88
C THR A 118 -9.38 -14.80 -8.35
N TYR A 119 -9.21 -14.73 -7.02
CA TYR A 119 -7.90 -14.98 -6.40
C TYR A 119 -7.30 -16.35 -6.79
N GLY A 120 -8.11 -17.41 -6.85
CA GLY A 120 -7.66 -18.74 -7.25
C GLY A 120 -7.27 -18.85 -8.73
N GLN A 121 -7.94 -18.09 -9.62
CA GLN A 121 -7.54 -17.99 -11.03
C GLN A 121 -6.24 -17.20 -11.16
N LEU A 122 -6.12 -16.06 -10.48
CA LEU A 122 -4.92 -15.23 -10.50
C LEU A 122 -3.71 -15.99 -9.97
N TYR A 123 -3.86 -16.71 -8.86
CA TYR A 123 -2.82 -17.57 -8.28
C TYR A 123 -2.25 -18.55 -9.30
N ARG A 124 -3.12 -19.30 -10.00
CA ARG A 124 -2.70 -20.24 -11.04
C ARG A 124 -1.97 -19.56 -12.20
N GLN A 125 -2.43 -18.40 -12.63
CA GLN A 125 -1.79 -17.64 -13.73
C GLN A 125 -0.41 -17.11 -13.32
N VAL A 126 -0.29 -16.54 -12.12
CA VAL A 126 0.98 -16.04 -11.57
C VAL A 126 1.98 -17.18 -11.38
N CYS A 127 1.57 -18.31 -10.80
CA CYS A 127 2.45 -19.48 -10.67
C CYS A 127 2.92 -20.01 -12.02
N ARG A 128 2.04 -20.07 -13.02
CA ARG A 128 2.40 -20.48 -14.38
C ARG A 128 3.43 -19.53 -14.99
N PHE A 129 3.22 -18.22 -14.89
CA PHE A 129 4.17 -17.22 -15.38
C PHE A 129 5.52 -17.30 -14.66
N ALA A 130 5.51 -17.40 -13.32
CA ALA A 130 6.71 -17.54 -12.51
C ALA A 130 7.51 -18.81 -12.85
N ASN A 131 6.85 -19.93 -13.12
CA ASN A 131 7.51 -21.16 -13.57
C ASN A 131 8.09 -21.01 -14.99
N GLY A 132 7.44 -20.24 -15.87
CA GLY A 132 8.00 -19.82 -17.15
C GLY A 132 9.32 -19.05 -16.97
N LEU A 133 9.33 -18.02 -16.12
CA LEU A 133 10.56 -17.27 -15.81
C LEU A 133 11.67 -18.17 -15.23
N LYS A 134 11.33 -19.10 -14.34
CA LYS A 134 12.31 -20.08 -13.82
C LYS A 134 12.91 -20.95 -14.91
N SER A 135 12.11 -21.36 -15.90
CA SER A 135 12.60 -22.16 -17.05
C SER A 135 13.57 -21.37 -17.94
N LEU A 136 13.46 -20.04 -17.95
CA LEU A 136 14.40 -19.12 -18.57
C LEU A 136 15.60 -18.77 -17.65
N HIS A 137 15.75 -19.48 -16.53
CA HIS A 137 16.82 -19.31 -15.55
C HIS A 137 16.83 -17.97 -14.81
N VAL A 138 15.70 -17.26 -14.73
CA VAL A 138 15.58 -16.05 -13.90
C VAL A 138 15.73 -16.41 -12.42
N ARG A 139 16.58 -15.66 -11.71
CA ARG A 139 16.92 -15.86 -10.29
C ARG A 139 16.57 -14.64 -9.45
N LYS A 140 16.61 -14.81 -8.12
CA LYS A 140 16.45 -13.70 -7.17
C LYS A 140 17.55 -12.66 -7.41
N GLY A 141 17.16 -11.42 -7.64
CA GLY A 141 18.06 -10.30 -7.91
C GLY A 141 18.11 -9.89 -9.38
N ASP A 142 17.61 -10.75 -10.28
CA ASP A 142 17.52 -10.43 -11.70
C ASP A 142 16.43 -9.40 -11.96
N ARG A 143 16.63 -8.58 -13.00
CA ARG A 143 15.68 -7.54 -13.45
C ARG A 143 14.88 -8.06 -14.64
N VAL A 144 13.56 -7.93 -14.59
CA VAL A 144 12.64 -8.26 -15.67
C VAL A 144 11.92 -6.98 -16.07
N VAL A 145 11.99 -6.61 -17.36
CA VAL A 145 11.26 -5.46 -17.92
C VAL A 145 9.88 -5.94 -18.33
N ILE A 146 8.85 -5.18 -17.95
CA ILE A 146 7.43 -5.46 -18.24
C ILE A 146 6.93 -4.46 -19.26
#